data_AF-A0A3B3C083-F1
#
_entry.id   AF-A0A3B3C083-F1
#
_cell.length_a   1.000
_cell.length_b   1.000
_cell.length_c   1.000
_cell.angle_alpha   90.00
_cell.angle_beta   90.00
_cell.angle_gamma   90.00
#
_symmetry.space_group_name_H-M   'P 1'
#
loop_
_entity.id
_entity.type
_entity.pdbx_description
1 polymer ?
#
loop_
_entity_poly.entity_id
_entity_poly.type
_entity_poly.pdbx_seq_one_letter_code
_entity_poly.pdbx_strand_id
1 'polypeptide(L)'
;MDLTSQLAKLALSPTPPLPQTGAAAASASATSHENIRLQPEAFHGEVEACGGFLLQCQLIFQQAPRYYQTDHSKIMLIINSLRGKALQWTQTYLFVHPISVLTFDHFLTEFKLVFDQALFVPPCLHL
;
A
#
# COMPACT_ATOMS: atom_id res chain seq x y z
N MET A 1 49.29 -56.56 -10.59
CA MET A 1 49.56 -56.65 -9.14
C MET A 1 48.23 -56.52 -8.42
N ASP A 2 48.01 -57.38 -7.45
CA ASP A 2 46.69 -57.77 -6.96
C ASP A 2 46.67 -57.69 -5.42
N LEU A 3 45.46 -57.65 -4.84
CA LEU A 3 45.13 -58.07 -3.47
C LEU A 3 45.88 -57.43 -2.26
N THR A 4 45.34 -56.31 -1.74
CA THR A 4 45.20 -55.98 -0.28
C THR A 4 44.59 -54.56 -0.16
N SER A 5 43.57 -54.26 0.65
CA SER A 5 42.83 -55.06 1.64
C SER A 5 41.35 -54.65 1.68
N GLN A 6 40.43 -55.60 1.48
CA GLN A 6 39.16 -55.57 2.20
C GLN A 6 39.38 -56.15 3.60
N LEU A 7 38.61 -55.65 4.57
CA LEU A 7 38.32 -56.12 5.94
C LEU A 7 38.41 -54.91 6.90
N ALA A 8 37.50 -54.67 7.84
CA ALA A 8 36.13 -55.13 8.05
C ALA A 8 35.56 -54.30 9.22
N LYS A 9 34.24 -54.09 9.28
CA LYS A 9 33.37 -54.52 10.40
C LYS A 9 32.02 -53.80 10.39
N LEU A 10 30.98 -54.62 10.42
CA LEU A 10 29.62 -54.30 10.85
C LEU A 10 29.59 -53.57 12.19
N ALA A 11 28.64 -52.64 12.38
CA ALA A 11 27.68 -52.64 13.49
C ALA A 11 26.57 -51.59 13.26
N LEU A 12 25.34 -51.90 13.69
CA LEU A 12 24.16 -51.02 13.62
C LEU A 12 23.72 -50.62 15.03
N SER A 13 23.68 -49.32 15.36
CA SER A 13 22.87 -48.67 16.44
C SER A 13 23.13 -49.11 17.91
N PRO A 14 22.62 -48.43 18.99
CA PRO A 14 21.68 -47.28 19.07
C PRO A 14 22.10 -46.08 20.00
N THR A 15 21.19 -45.08 20.10
CA THR A 15 21.15 -43.82 20.91
C THR A 15 20.96 -44.03 22.43
N PRO A 16 20.90 -42.99 23.33
CA PRO A 16 20.95 -41.50 23.22
C PRO A 16 22.17 -40.91 24.04
N PRO A 17 22.22 -39.69 24.66
CA PRO A 17 21.35 -38.49 24.72
C PRO A 17 22.10 -37.12 24.49
N LEU A 18 21.87 -36.10 25.33
CA LEU A 18 22.35 -34.69 25.26
C LEU A 18 23.02 -34.24 26.57
N PRO A 19 23.92 -33.23 26.54
CA PRO A 19 23.61 -31.95 27.23
C PRO A 19 23.81 -30.69 26.35
N GLN A 20 23.22 -29.58 26.78
CA GLN A 20 23.11 -28.31 26.02
C GLN A 20 24.29 -27.36 26.25
N THR A 21 24.72 -26.69 25.17
CA THR A 21 25.46 -25.41 25.14
C THR A 21 25.11 -24.75 23.79
N GLY A 22 24.74 -23.48 23.65
CA GLY A 22 24.54 -22.40 24.61
C GLY A 22 24.67 -21.06 23.87
N ALA A 23 23.64 -20.20 23.94
CA ALA A 23 23.59 -18.83 23.39
C ALA A 23 23.68 -18.62 21.86
N ALA A 24 22.50 -18.48 21.24
CA ALA A 24 22.07 -17.39 20.36
C ALA A 24 23.08 -16.60 19.50
N ALA A 25 22.80 -16.53 18.18
CA ALA A 25 22.69 -15.24 17.47
C ALA A 25 21.84 -15.37 16.19
N ALA A 26 20.84 -14.50 16.07
CA ALA A 26 20.27 -14.00 14.82
C ALA A 26 20.07 -14.98 13.64
N SER A 27 19.02 -15.81 13.73
CA SER A 27 18.04 -15.75 12.64
C SER A 27 17.43 -14.36 12.68
N ALA A 28 18.08 -13.41 12.00
CA ALA A 28 17.42 -12.21 11.56
C ALA A 28 16.38 -12.64 10.51
N SER A 29 15.23 -13.13 10.99
CA SER A 29 13.97 -13.02 10.26
C SER A 29 13.97 -11.62 9.73
N ALA A 30 14.10 -11.49 8.40
CA ALA A 30 14.35 -10.20 7.80
C ALA A 30 13.34 -9.23 8.41
N THR A 31 13.84 -8.16 9.02
CA THR A 31 12.99 -7.00 9.17
C THR A 31 12.69 -6.59 7.73
N SER A 32 11.57 -7.09 7.22
CA SER A 32 10.58 -6.25 6.59
C SER A 32 10.33 -5.12 7.58
N HIS A 33 11.29 -4.21 7.59
CA HIS A 33 11.15 -2.83 7.99
C HIS A 33 10.20 -2.32 6.95
N GLU A 34 8.93 -2.65 7.21
CA GLU A 34 7.87 -2.56 6.24
C GLU A 34 7.75 -1.07 6.05
N ASN A 35 8.37 -0.62 4.96
CA ASN A 35 8.11 0.65 4.36
C ASN A 35 6.70 0.49 3.79
N ILE A 36 5.72 0.37 4.71
CA ILE A 36 4.34 0.79 4.58
C ILE A 36 4.46 2.27 4.29
N ARG A 37 4.89 2.57 3.06
CA ARG A 37 4.63 3.83 2.43
C ARG A 37 3.12 3.90 2.50
N LEU A 38 2.65 4.86 3.30
CA LEU A 38 1.24 5.10 3.53
C LEU A 38 0.67 5.62 2.21
N GLN A 39 0.51 4.71 1.27
CA GLN A 39 -0.03 4.92 -0.05
C GLN A 39 -1.51 4.58 0.08
N PRO A 40 -2.41 5.50 -0.30
CA PRO A 40 -3.82 5.17 -0.37
C PRO A 40 -4.00 3.99 -1.31
N GLU A 41 -4.97 3.14 -1.01
CA GLU A 41 -5.35 2.03 -1.88
C GLU A 41 -5.66 2.51 -3.30
N ALA A 42 -5.41 1.64 -4.28
CA ALA A 42 -5.57 1.95 -5.69
C ALA A 42 -7.04 2.23 -6.04
N PHE A 43 -7.38 3.50 -6.27
CA PHE A 43 -8.75 3.91 -6.56
C PHE A 43 -9.05 3.85 -8.06
N HIS A 44 -9.96 2.95 -8.45
CA HIS A 44 -10.25 2.67 -9.86
C HIS A 44 -11.35 3.55 -10.47
N GLY A 45 -12.04 4.35 -9.65
CA GLY A 45 -13.21 5.15 -10.04
C GLY A 45 -14.56 4.61 -9.55
N GLU A 46 -14.55 3.72 -8.55
CA GLU A 46 -15.77 3.05 -8.05
C GLU A 46 -16.38 3.84 -6.88
N VAL A 47 -17.67 4.17 -6.97
CA VAL A 47 -18.34 5.12 -6.05
C VAL A 47 -18.32 4.64 -4.60
N GLU A 48 -18.58 3.34 -4.38
CA GLU A 48 -18.60 2.73 -3.05
C GLU A 48 -17.24 2.80 -2.34
N ALA A 49 -16.14 2.82 -3.10
CA ALA A 49 -14.78 2.94 -2.56
C ALA A 49 -14.34 4.40 -2.32
N CYS A 50 -15.08 5.40 -2.85
CA CYS A 50 -14.67 6.80 -2.83
C CYS A 50 -14.53 7.34 -1.40
N GLY A 51 -15.53 7.11 -0.55
CA GLY A 51 -15.50 7.53 0.86
C GLY A 51 -14.34 6.91 1.65
N GLY A 52 -14.09 5.62 1.46
CA GLY A 52 -12.97 4.91 2.09
C GLY A 52 -11.60 5.42 1.62
N PHE A 53 -11.46 5.67 0.32
CA PHE A 53 -10.26 6.23 -0.29
C PHE A 53 -9.93 7.64 0.24
N LEU A 54 -10.93 8.52 0.33
CA LEU A 54 -10.75 9.87 0.86
C LEU A 54 -10.36 9.86 2.34
N LEU A 55 -10.95 8.95 3.14
CA LEU A 55 -10.57 8.74 4.53
C LEU A 55 -9.11 8.29 4.67
N GLN A 56 -8.66 7.33 3.84
CA GLN A 56 -7.25 6.91 3.80
C GLN A 56 -6.33 8.10 3.49
N CYS A 57 -6.63 8.87 2.45
CA CYS A 57 -5.86 10.07 2.09
C CYS A 57 -5.75 11.06 3.26
N GLN A 58 -6.87 11.32 3.96
CA GLN A 58 -6.88 12.21 5.12
C GLN A 58 -6.02 11.70 6.28
N LEU A 59 -6.08 10.40 6.59
CA LEU A 59 -5.22 9.78 7.62
C LEU A 59 -3.74 9.92 7.27
N ILE A 60 -3.37 9.77 5.99
CA ILE A 60 -2.00 9.93 5.51
C ILE A 60 -1.52 11.37 5.67
N PHE A 61 -2.38 12.37 5.40
CA PHE A 61 -2.07 13.77 5.66
C PHE A 61 -1.85 14.06 7.15
N GLN A 62 -2.62 13.44 8.04
CA GLN A 62 -2.47 13.57 9.50
C GLN A 62 -1.21 12.85 10.03
N GLN A 63 -0.81 11.73 9.42
CA GLN A 63 0.38 10.97 9.83
C GLN A 63 1.68 11.60 9.33
N ALA A 64 1.65 12.31 8.20
CA ALA A 64 2.81 12.93 7.57
C ALA A 64 2.61 14.43 7.26
N PRO A 65 2.20 15.27 8.24
CA PRO A 65 1.77 16.64 7.98
C PRO A 65 2.90 17.51 7.41
N ARG A 66 4.17 17.20 7.71
CA ARG A 66 5.34 17.89 7.13
C ARG A 66 5.50 17.70 5.62
N TYR A 67 4.97 16.63 5.04
CA TYR A 67 5.05 16.37 3.60
C TYR A 67 3.84 16.92 2.84
N TYR A 68 2.69 16.99 3.49
CA TYR A 68 1.40 17.40 2.92
C TYR A 68 0.95 18.81 3.33
N GLN A 69 1.93 19.73 3.50
CA GLN A 69 1.70 21.13 3.85
C GLN A 69 1.08 21.93 2.69
N THR A 70 1.39 21.56 1.45
CA THR A 70 0.89 22.24 0.24
C THR A 70 -0.24 21.44 -0.40
N ASP A 71 -1.14 22.15 -1.07
CA ASP A 71 -2.23 21.52 -1.82
C ASP A 71 -1.71 20.64 -2.96
N HIS A 72 -0.65 21.08 -3.64
CA HIS A 72 0.02 20.29 -4.67
C HIS A 72 0.49 18.92 -4.14
N SER A 73 1.11 18.84 -2.95
CA SER A 73 1.48 17.54 -2.35
C SER A 73 0.28 16.65 -2.06
N LYS A 74 -0.85 17.22 -1.61
CA LYS A 74 -2.08 16.46 -1.31
C LYS A 74 -2.75 15.94 -2.58
N ILE A 75 -2.87 16.79 -3.60
CA ILE A 75 -3.40 16.44 -4.93
C ILE A 75 -2.54 15.32 -5.53
N MET A 76 -1.21 15.47 -5.51
CA MET A 76 -0.29 14.46 -6.04
C MET A 76 -0.42 13.11 -5.33
N LEU A 77 -0.68 13.06 -4.02
CA LEU A 77 -0.95 11.79 -3.34
C LEU A 77 -2.17 11.08 -3.94
N ILE A 78 -3.29 11.81 -4.07
CA ILE A 78 -4.52 11.26 -4.64
C ILE A 78 -4.24 10.72 -6.03
N ILE A 79 -3.68 11.56 -6.92
CA ILE A 79 -3.37 11.21 -8.31
C ILE A 79 -2.49 9.95 -8.42
N ASN A 80 -1.46 9.83 -7.56
CA ASN A 80 -0.57 8.67 -7.56
C ASN A 80 -1.27 7.35 -7.16
N SER A 81 -2.41 7.41 -6.48
CA SER A 81 -3.25 6.25 -6.17
C SER A 81 -4.41 6.02 -7.14
N LEU A 82 -4.69 6.93 -8.08
CA LEU A 82 -5.74 6.72 -9.07
C LEU A 82 -5.33 5.69 -10.13
N ARG A 83 -6.26 4.82 -10.51
CA ARG A 83 -6.11 3.80 -11.56
C ARG A 83 -7.34 3.81 -12.47
N GLY A 84 -7.25 3.12 -13.61
CA GLY A 84 -8.38 2.92 -14.52
C GLY A 84 -9.11 4.22 -14.89
N LYS A 85 -10.43 4.24 -14.66
CA LYS A 85 -11.32 5.36 -15.01
C LYS A 85 -10.95 6.64 -14.25
N ALA A 86 -10.56 6.54 -12.98
CA ALA A 86 -10.19 7.69 -12.17
C ALA A 86 -8.94 8.40 -12.69
N LEU A 87 -7.93 7.63 -13.10
CA LEU A 87 -6.71 8.19 -13.69
C LEU A 87 -7.01 8.85 -15.05
N GLN A 88 -7.84 8.22 -15.89
CA GLN A 88 -8.25 8.75 -17.19
C GLN A 88 -9.02 10.08 -17.06
N TRP A 89 -9.91 10.18 -16.06
CA TRP A 89 -10.60 11.43 -15.73
C TRP A 89 -9.59 12.51 -15.33
N THR A 90 -8.67 12.20 -14.41
CA THR A 90 -7.66 13.15 -13.94
C THR A 90 -6.72 13.64 -15.04
N GLN A 91 -6.30 12.78 -15.98
CA GLN A 91 -5.51 13.21 -17.14
C GLN A 91 -6.26 14.24 -17.99
N THR A 92 -7.56 14.02 -18.19
CA THR A 92 -8.44 14.95 -18.94
C THR A 92 -8.66 16.26 -18.16
N TYR A 93 -8.87 16.16 -16.84
CA TYR A 93 -9.03 17.30 -15.95
C TYR A 93 -7.79 18.20 -15.90
N LEU A 94 -6.59 17.60 -15.75
CA LEU A 94 -5.32 18.32 -15.70
C LEU A 94 -4.92 18.99 -17.03
N PHE A 95 -5.46 18.53 -18.16
CA PHE A 95 -5.30 19.19 -19.45
C PHE A 95 -6.03 20.55 -19.50
N VAL A 96 -7.14 20.68 -18.77
CA VAL A 96 -7.94 21.92 -18.67
C VAL A 96 -7.49 22.77 -17.47
N HIS A 97 -7.13 22.13 -16.36
CA HIS A 97 -6.77 22.78 -15.09
C HIS A 97 -5.33 22.42 -14.67
N PRO A 98 -4.32 23.25 -14.98
CA PRO A 98 -2.93 22.95 -14.65
C PRO A 98 -2.71 22.86 -13.13
N ILE A 99 -2.07 21.78 -12.68
CA ILE A 99 -1.90 21.44 -11.25
C ILE A 99 -1.22 22.55 -10.43
N SER A 100 -0.40 23.40 -11.06
CA SER A 100 0.32 24.51 -10.43
C SER A 100 -0.58 25.62 -9.88
N VAL A 101 -1.81 25.75 -10.35
CA VAL A 101 -2.81 26.74 -9.86
C VAL A 101 -4.00 26.08 -9.16
N LEU A 102 -3.99 24.75 -9.04
CA LEU A 102 -5.11 23.98 -8.53
C LEU A 102 -5.06 23.90 -7.00
N THR A 103 -6.14 24.33 -6.34
CA THR A 103 -6.29 24.15 -4.89
C THR A 103 -6.83 22.76 -4.57
N PHE A 104 -6.50 22.25 -3.39
CA PHE A 104 -6.92 20.92 -2.96
C PHE A 104 -8.45 20.81 -2.83
N ASP A 105 -9.10 21.89 -2.40
CA ASP A 105 -10.54 21.99 -2.23
C ASP A 105 -11.30 21.95 -3.57
N HIS A 106 -10.82 22.69 -4.58
CA HIS A 106 -11.41 22.65 -5.93
C HIS A 106 -11.25 21.27 -6.57
N PHE A 107 -10.07 20.65 -6.44
CA PHE A 107 -9.83 19.29 -6.90
C PHE A 107 -10.75 18.27 -6.20
N LEU A 108 -10.89 18.35 -4.87
CA LEU A 108 -11.78 17.44 -4.13
C LEU A 108 -13.26 17.64 -4.47
N THR A 109 -13.69 18.87 -4.74
CA THR A 109 -15.08 19.17 -5.13
C THR A 109 -15.43 18.48 -6.44
N GLU A 110 -14.58 18.66 -7.46
CA GLU A 110 -14.74 18.04 -8.77
C GLU A 110 -14.60 16.50 -8.70
N PHE A 111 -13.63 16.00 -7.91
CA PHE A 111 -13.44 14.56 -7.69
C PHE A 111 -14.67 13.92 -7.04
N LYS A 112 -15.26 14.56 -6.02
CA LYS A 112 -16.51 14.10 -5.40
C LYS A 112 -17.69 14.20 -6.36
N LEU A 113 -17.82 15.27 -7.13
CA LEU A 113 -18.91 15.41 -8.09
C LEU A 113 -18.92 14.27 -9.14
N VAL A 114 -17.75 13.71 -9.45
CA VAL A 114 -17.60 12.60 -10.40
C VAL A 114 -17.64 11.22 -9.75
N PHE A 115 -17.06 11.04 -8.56
CA PHE A 115 -16.89 9.72 -7.92
C PHE A 115 -17.68 9.52 -6.61
N ASP A 116 -18.35 10.54 -6.09
CA ASP A 116 -19.18 10.51 -4.88
C ASP A 116 -20.62 10.88 -5.22
N GLN A 117 -21.36 9.94 -5.84
CA GLN A 117 -22.74 10.17 -6.28
C GLN A 117 -23.73 10.41 -5.12
N ALA A 118 -23.31 10.23 -3.86
CA ALA A 118 -24.15 10.51 -2.68
C ALA A 118 -24.52 11.99 -2.55
N LEU A 119 -23.83 12.90 -3.25
CA LEU A 119 -24.20 14.33 -3.32
C LEU A 119 -25.29 14.63 -4.35
N PHE A 120 -25.65 13.69 -5.24
CA PHE A 120 -26.81 13.81 -6.12
C PHE A 120 -28.02 13.04 -5.56
N VAL A 121 -28.45 13.43 -4.35
CA VAL A 121 -29.82 13.15 -3.91
C VAL A 121 -30.72 14.24 -4.49
N PRO A 122 -31.47 14.01 -5.59
CA PRO A 122 -32.48 14.97 -6.01
C PRO A 122 -33.51 15.10 -4.86
N PRO A 123 -33.98 16.32 -4.52
CA PRO A 123 -34.87 16.56 -3.38
C PRO A 123 -36.31 16.03 -3.56
N CYS A 124 -36.50 15.02 -4.41
CA CYS A 124 -37.80 14.50 -4.87
C CYS A 124 -38.12 13.08 -4.36
N LEU A 125 -37.23 12.44 -3.59
CA LEU A 125 -37.41 11.09 -3.05
C LEU A 125 -37.85 11.09 -1.57
N HIS A 126 -38.79 11.97 -1.24
CA HIS A 126 -39.38 12.08 0.11
C HIS A 126 -40.89 12.37 0.06
N LEU A 127 -41.57 11.75 -0.91
CA LEU A 127 -43.02 11.81 -1.17
C LEU A 127 -43.57 10.40 -1.39
#